data_AF-A0AAE4LKG1-F1
#
_entry.id   AF-A0AAE4LKG1-F1
#
_cell.length_a   1.000
_cell.length_b   1.000
_cell.length_c   1.000
_cell.angle_alpha   90.00
_cell.angle_beta   90.00
_cell.angle_gamma   90.00
#
_symmetry.space_group_name_H-M   'P 1'
#
loop_
_entity.id
_entity.type
_entity.pdbx_description
1 polymer ?
#
loop_
_entity_poly.entity_id
_entity_poly.type
_entity_poly.pdbx_seq_one_letter_code
_entity_poly.pdbx_strand_id
1 'polypeptide(L)'
;MTNTRIRISALLLAISGLLTPHPAAFGAGKAPKTHELTFSGKATPEQYYVPVYTSFTVPEGIVKISVTQHLGSGEARPGNLDLGIFDERGAGFEGPGFRGWSGGARRSFEIGETEATPGYLAGRINPGRWTVIQMPTTAGRTTDWTLKITLTEGPRAKKLPAPSYAAPQLNDKPGWYRIAPHVHTVHSDGRLTPAEVIALGKASGLDGIVSTDHNTTSALLHWGEVQDLEFLVINGVEVTYGQGHWNIFGLDPHAWIDFRIHHNDTLRYRKVVAKARKAGRLLVATPPTTSTSCTT
;
A
#
# COMPACT_ATOMS: atom_id res chain seq x y z
N MET A 1 15.82 28.41 -51.12
CA MET A 1 15.11 28.59 -49.84
C MET A 1 13.92 27.63 -49.83
N THR A 2 14.13 26.44 -49.29
CA THR A 2 13.19 25.32 -49.36
C THR A 2 13.02 24.76 -47.95
N ASN A 3 11.78 24.77 -47.48
CA ASN A 3 11.34 24.22 -46.20
C ASN A 3 11.50 22.69 -46.19
N THR A 4 12.42 22.18 -45.39
CA THR A 4 12.55 20.74 -45.15
C THR A 4 11.94 20.40 -43.79
N ARG A 5 10.71 19.88 -43.81
CA ARG A 5 10.09 19.23 -42.66
C ARG A 5 10.76 17.86 -42.47
N ILE A 6 11.54 17.70 -41.40
CA ILE A 6 12.10 16.41 -41.02
C ILE A 6 10.98 15.57 -40.41
N ARG A 7 10.51 14.54 -41.13
CA ARG A 7 9.69 13.46 -40.58
C ARG A 7 10.64 12.44 -39.95
N ILE A 8 10.60 12.33 -38.62
CA ILE A 8 11.27 11.22 -37.91
C ILE A 8 10.30 10.04 -37.91
N SER A 9 10.50 9.10 -38.82
CA SER A 9 9.86 7.79 -38.78
C SER A 9 10.60 6.92 -37.76
N ALA A 10 10.04 6.78 -36.56
CA ALA A 10 10.50 5.79 -35.60
C ALA A 10 9.93 4.42 -36.01
N LEU A 11 10.79 3.57 -36.57
CA LEU A 11 10.51 2.17 -36.83
C LEU A 11 10.62 1.41 -35.49
N LEU A 12 9.51 1.27 -34.76
CA LEU A 12 9.44 0.31 -33.66
C LEU A 12 9.40 -1.11 -34.26
N LEU A 13 10.51 -1.84 -34.17
CA LEU A 13 10.48 -3.30 -34.28
C LEU A 13 9.83 -3.84 -32.99
N ALA A 14 8.54 -4.13 -33.06
CA ALA A 14 7.87 -4.95 -32.06
C ALA A 14 8.35 -6.40 -32.25
N ILE A 15 9.27 -6.87 -31.39
CA ILE A 15 9.49 -8.30 -31.21
C ILE A 15 8.38 -8.78 -30.27
N SER A 16 7.23 -9.11 -30.87
CA SER A 16 6.16 -9.85 -30.20
C SER A 16 6.59 -11.31 -30.03
N GLY A 17 7.37 -11.58 -28.99
CA GLY A 17 7.52 -12.93 -28.47
C GLY A 17 6.20 -13.37 -27.85
N LEU A 18 5.30 -13.95 -28.64
CA LEU A 18 4.21 -14.76 -28.10
C LEU A 18 4.85 -15.97 -27.39
N LEU A 19 5.11 -15.86 -26.10
CA LEU A 19 5.12 -17.03 -25.24
C LEU A 19 3.66 -17.50 -25.12
N THR A 20 3.25 -18.38 -26.02
CA THR A 20 2.15 -19.30 -25.72
C THR A 20 2.52 -20.04 -24.45
N PRO A 21 1.73 -19.97 -23.36
CA PRO A 21 1.98 -20.83 -22.22
C PRO A 21 1.84 -22.28 -22.69
N HIS A 22 2.96 -23.00 -22.80
CA HIS A 22 2.91 -24.44 -22.83
C HIS A 22 2.19 -24.86 -21.54
N PRO A 23 1.11 -25.65 -21.61
CA PRO A 23 0.57 -26.29 -20.44
C PRO A 23 1.61 -27.33 -20.02
N ALA A 24 2.56 -26.91 -19.18
CA ALA A 24 3.24 -27.86 -18.33
C ALA A 24 2.12 -28.58 -17.58
N ALA A 25 2.01 -29.89 -17.83
CA ALA A 25 1.12 -30.76 -17.09
C ALA A 25 1.56 -30.75 -15.62
N PHE A 26 1.10 -29.75 -14.87
CA PHE A 26 1.12 -29.78 -13.43
C PHE A 26 0.19 -30.91 -13.03
N GLY A 27 0.78 -31.97 -12.47
CA GLY A 27 0.01 -33.01 -11.80
C GLY A 27 -1.03 -32.34 -10.91
N ALA A 28 -2.28 -32.80 -11.02
CA ALA A 28 -3.39 -32.30 -10.25
C ALA A 28 -3.14 -32.55 -8.75
N GLY A 29 -2.37 -31.66 -8.14
CA GLY A 29 -2.29 -31.54 -6.70
C GLY A 29 -3.69 -31.25 -6.20
N LYS A 30 -4.11 -31.97 -5.17
CA LYS A 30 -5.37 -31.72 -4.49
C LYS A 30 -5.44 -30.22 -4.15
N ALA A 31 -6.53 -29.55 -4.52
CA ALA A 31 -6.71 -28.14 -4.21
C ALA A 31 -6.44 -27.89 -2.72
N PRO A 32 -5.71 -26.83 -2.35
CA PRO A 32 -5.38 -26.56 -0.96
C PRO A 32 -6.68 -26.41 -0.15
N LYS A 33 -6.67 -26.93 1.08
CA LYS A 33 -7.83 -26.86 1.95
C LYS A 33 -8.04 -25.40 2.38
N THR A 34 -9.26 -24.91 2.23
CA THR A 34 -9.62 -23.53 2.55
C THR A 34 -10.75 -23.45 3.56
N HIS A 35 -10.73 -22.41 4.38
CA HIS A 35 -11.83 -22.04 5.29
C HIS A 35 -12.38 -20.69 4.85
N GLU A 36 -13.68 -20.60 4.63
CA GLU A 36 -14.33 -19.34 4.28
C GLU A 36 -15.08 -18.78 5.49
N LEU A 37 -14.88 -17.49 5.75
CA LEU A 37 -15.60 -16.72 6.75
C LEU A 37 -16.29 -15.56 6.04
N THR A 38 -17.53 -15.28 6.41
CA THR A 38 -18.26 -14.13 5.90
C THR A 38 -18.77 -13.29 7.05
N PHE A 39 -18.52 -11.99 6.98
CA PHE A 39 -19.01 -11.00 7.94
C PHE A 39 -19.74 -9.93 7.17
N SER A 40 -20.80 -9.39 7.77
CA SER A 40 -21.53 -8.28 7.19
C SER A 40 -21.85 -7.25 8.27
N GLY A 41 -22.04 -6.01 7.84
CA GLY A 41 -22.40 -4.93 8.73
C GLY A 41 -22.77 -3.68 7.95
N LYS A 42 -22.91 -2.59 8.69
CA LYS A 42 -23.31 -1.28 8.17
C LYS A 42 -22.42 -0.21 8.77
N ALA A 43 -21.83 0.62 7.93
CA ALA A 43 -21.13 1.84 8.33
C ALA A 43 -22.13 3.01 8.31
N THR A 44 -22.21 3.76 9.40
CA THR A 44 -23.15 4.88 9.56
C THR A 44 -22.46 6.23 9.35
N PRO A 45 -23.21 7.33 9.12
CA PRO A 45 -22.63 8.67 8.95
C PRO A 45 -21.73 9.13 10.10
N GLU A 46 -22.02 8.70 11.33
CA GLU A 46 -21.26 9.03 12.54
C GLU A 46 -19.87 8.37 12.55
N GLN A 47 -19.67 7.36 11.70
CA GLN A 47 -18.41 6.63 11.57
C GLN A 47 -17.49 7.22 10.49
N TYR A 48 -17.77 8.43 9.99
CA TYR A 48 -16.88 9.13 9.07
C TYR A 48 -15.47 9.28 9.67
N TYR A 49 -14.48 8.61 9.06
CA TYR A 49 -13.11 8.44 9.55
C TYR A 49 -12.94 7.76 10.92
N VAL A 50 -13.99 7.11 11.43
CA VAL A 50 -13.92 6.25 12.62
C VAL A 50 -13.76 4.79 12.17
N PRO A 51 -12.65 4.12 12.52
CA PRO A 51 -12.42 2.73 12.13
C PRO A 51 -13.52 1.76 12.61
N VAL A 52 -13.95 0.89 11.70
CA VAL A 52 -14.75 -0.31 11.97
C VAL A 52 -13.81 -1.52 11.94
N TYR A 53 -13.94 -2.40 12.94
CA TYR A 53 -13.07 -3.56 13.08
C TYR A 53 -13.86 -4.85 12.98
N THR A 54 -13.41 -5.76 12.13
CA THR A 54 -13.92 -7.12 12.01
C THR A 54 -12.81 -8.09 12.35
N SER A 55 -13.02 -8.91 13.38
CA SER A 55 -11.98 -9.81 13.87
C SER A 55 -12.38 -11.27 13.73
N PHE A 56 -11.38 -12.09 13.48
CA PHE A 56 -11.55 -13.51 13.21
C PHE A 56 -10.33 -14.29 13.73
N THR A 57 -10.51 -15.58 13.96
CA THR A 57 -9.46 -16.47 14.43
C THR A 57 -8.82 -17.17 13.25
N VAL A 58 -7.50 -17.05 13.13
CA VAL A 58 -6.68 -17.82 12.20
C VAL A 58 -6.21 -19.10 12.93
N PRO A 59 -6.60 -20.30 12.46
CA PRO A 59 -6.11 -21.55 13.04
C PRO A 59 -4.66 -21.83 12.65
N GLU A 60 -4.06 -22.85 13.25
CA GLU A 60 -2.77 -23.37 12.82
C GLU A 60 -2.82 -23.90 11.37
N GLY A 61 -1.67 -23.90 10.69
CA GLY A 61 -1.53 -24.43 9.33
C GLY A 61 -1.94 -23.48 8.20
N ILE A 62 -2.49 -22.30 8.52
CA ILE A 62 -2.79 -21.27 7.50
C ILE A 62 -1.49 -20.61 7.02
N VAL A 63 -1.36 -20.47 5.70
CA VAL A 63 -0.22 -19.84 5.02
C VAL A 63 -0.61 -18.67 4.13
N LYS A 64 -1.91 -18.47 3.88
CA LYS A 64 -2.45 -17.34 3.14
C LYS A 64 -3.80 -16.89 3.66
N ILE A 65 -4.02 -15.58 3.72
CA ILE A 65 -5.30 -14.93 4.01
C ILE A 65 -5.67 -14.08 2.79
N SER A 66 -6.83 -14.32 2.21
CA SER A 66 -7.43 -13.48 1.17
C SER A 66 -8.66 -12.79 1.75
N VAL A 67 -8.80 -11.49 1.54
CA VAL A 67 -9.95 -10.68 2.00
C VAL A 67 -10.54 -9.93 0.83
N THR A 68 -11.86 -10.03 0.67
CA THR A 68 -12.63 -9.27 -0.33
C THR A 68 -13.75 -8.53 0.37
N GLN A 69 -13.85 -7.22 0.13
CA GLN A 69 -14.96 -6.39 0.57
C GLN A 69 -15.93 -6.12 -0.59
N HIS A 70 -17.21 -6.29 -0.30
CA HIS A 70 -18.30 -5.86 -1.16
C HIS A 70 -19.06 -4.75 -0.44
N LEU A 71 -19.27 -3.64 -1.14
CA LEU A 71 -20.05 -2.52 -0.63
C LEU A 71 -21.41 -2.52 -1.33
N GLY A 72 -22.45 -2.70 -0.52
CA GLY A 72 -23.83 -2.51 -0.93
C GLY A 72 -24.31 -1.12 -0.54
N SER A 73 -25.41 -0.70 -1.16
CA SER A 73 -26.11 0.51 -0.76
C SER A 73 -27.58 0.20 -0.54
N GLY A 74 -28.10 0.63 0.61
CA GLY A 74 -29.54 0.93 0.76
C GLY A 74 -29.95 2.24 0.06
N GLU A 75 -28.99 2.90 -0.60
CA GLU A 75 -29.12 4.16 -1.35
C GLU A 75 -28.75 3.96 -2.84
N ALA A 76 -28.85 5.02 -3.67
CA ALA A 76 -28.51 4.95 -5.09
C ALA A 76 -27.01 4.67 -5.37
N ARG A 77 -26.09 5.00 -4.46
CA ARG A 77 -24.66 4.68 -4.52
C ARG A 77 -24.10 4.43 -3.12
N PRO A 78 -23.25 3.40 -2.91
CA PRO A 78 -22.59 3.17 -1.63
C PRO A 78 -21.55 4.25 -1.35
N GLY A 79 -21.30 4.55 -0.08
CA GLY A 79 -20.10 5.26 0.34
C GLY A 79 -18.86 4.37 0.19
N ASN A 80 -17.69 4.96 0.42
CA ASN A 80 -16.41 4.24 0.37
C ASN A 80 -15.97 3.79 1.78
N LEU A 81 -15.46 2.56 1.87
CA LEU A 81 -14.75 2.04 3.04
C LEU A 81 -13.34 1.66 2.60
N ASP A 82 -12.35 2.35 3.15
CA ASP A 82 -10.95 2.02 2.98
C ASP A 82 -10.61 0.74 3.75
N LEU A 83 -9.66 -0.06 3.27
CA LEU A 83 -9.43 -1.41 3.75
C LEU A 83 -7.99 -1.65 4.22
N GLY A 84 -7.82 -2.34 5.35
CA GLY A 84 -6.52 -2.80 5.85
C GLY A 84 -6.66 -3.96 6.83
N ILE A 85 -5.55 -4.38 7.43
CA ILE A 85 -5.55 -5.51 8.36
C ILE A 85 -4.42 -5.44 9.40
N PHE A 86 -4.71 -5.98 10.57
CA PHE A 86 -3.78 -6.24 11.65
C PHE A 86 -3.71 -7.75 11.92
N ASP A 87 -2.51 -8.22 12.25
CA ASP A 87 -2.23 -9.61 12.63
C ASP A 87 -2.51 -9.90 14.11
N GLU A 88 -2.09 -11.08 14.56
CA GLU A 88 -2.30 -11.59 15.91
C GLU A 88 -1.67 -10.72 17.01
N ARG A 89 -0.74 -9.82 16.65
CA ARG A 89 -0.11 -8.89 17.60
C ARG A 89 -1.03 -7.70 17.92
N GLY A 90 -2.18 -7.61 17.26
CA GLY A 90 -3.32 -6.79 17.66
C GLY A 90 -3.45 -5.45 16.93
N ALA A 91 -4.67 -4.91 16.96
CA ALA A 91 -5.06 -3.65 16.31
C ALA A 91 -5.04 -2.44 17.26
N GLY A 92 -4.36 -2.53 18.41
CA GLY A 92 -4.24 -1.40 19.34
C GLY A 92 -3.59 -0.18 18.69
N PHE A 93 -3.88 1.02 19.18
CA PHE A 93 -3.24 2.25 18.71
C PHE A 93 -1.73 2.19 18.94
N GLU A 94 -0.95 2.48 17.89
CA GLU A 94 0.51 2.27 17.81
C GLU A 94 0.98 0.84 18.09
N GLY A 95 0.07 -0.13 17.97
CA GLY A 95 0.39 -1.54 18.11
C GLY A 95 1.28 -2.06 16.95
N PRO A 96 2.01 -3.15 17.18
CA PRO A 96 2.92 -3.70 16.18
C PRO A 96 2.23 -4.53 15.10
N GLY A 97 0.92 -4.80 15.22
CA GLY A 97 0.23 -5.77 14.39
C GLY A 97 -0.13 -5.32 12.98
N PHE A 98 0.18 -4.10 12.57
CA PHE A 98 -0.19 -3.62 11.24
C PHE A 98 0.43 -4.48 10.12
N ARG A 99 -0.38 -4.90 9.15
CA ARG A 99 0.06 -5.74 8.02
C ARG A 99 -0.21 -5.13 6.64
N GLY A 100 -0.88 -4.00 6.56
CA GLY A 100 -1.05 -3.28 5.31
C GLY A 100 -2.34 -2.52 5.19
N TRP A 101 -2.38 -1.71 4.14
CA TRP A 101 -3.44 -0.76 3.85
C TRP A 101 -3.61 -0.63 2.34
N SER A 102 -4.85 -0.82 1.87
CA SER A 102 -5.25 -0.49 0.49
C SER A 102 -5.74 0.95 0.37
N GLY A 103 -6.15 1.58 1.48
CA GLY A 103 -7.02 2.76 1.39
C GLY A 103 -8.27 2.46 0.57
N GLY A 104 -8.69 3.44 -0.24
CA GLY A 104 -9.75 3.27 -1.24
C GLY A 104 -9.31 2.60 -2.54
N ALA A 105 -8.01 2.31 -2.72
CA ALA A 105 -7.47 1.86 -4.01
C ALA A 105 -7.93 0.44 -4.41
N ARG A 106 -8.30 -0.40 -3.44
CA ARG A 106 -8.65 -1.82 -3.68
C ARG A 106 -9.82 -2.28 -2.83
N ARG A 107 -10.57 -3.24 -3.38
CA ARG A 107 -11.65 -3.98 -2.69
C ARG A 107 -11.21 -5.36 -2.22
N SER A 108 -9.99 -5.79 -2.54
CA SER A 108 -9.49 -7.09 -2.14
C SER A 108 -7.98 -7.08 -1.99
N PHE A 109 -7.47 -7.94 -1.12
CA PHE A 109 -6.04 -8.18 -0.97
C PHE A 109 -5.77 -9.62 -0.52
N GLU A 110 -4.55 -10.07 -0.73
CA GLU A 110 -4.01 -11.32 -0.20
C GLU A 110 -2.72 -11.07 0.57
N ILE A 111 -2.52 -11.82 1.66
CA ILE A 111 -1.27 -11.87 2.42
C ILE A 111 -0.89 -13.33 2.58
N GLY A 112 0.27 -13.69 2.05
CA GLY A 112 0.90 -14.98 2.25
C GLY A 112 2.26 -14.85 2.96
N GLU A 113 2.89 -16.01 3.19
CA GLU A 113 4.21 -16.05 3.82
C GLU A 113 5.32 -15.45 2.95
N THR A 114 5.21 -15.56 1.63
CA THR A 114 6.25 -15.16 0.67
C THR A 114 5.87 -14.00 -0.24
N GLU A 115 4.58 -13.73 -0.38
CA GLU A 115 4.04 -12.69 -1.26
C GLU A 115 2.82 -12.06 -0.61
N ALA A 116 2.54 -10.82 -0.99
CA ALA A 116 1.34 -10.11 -0.60
C ALA A 116 0.93 -9.13 -1.71
N THR A 117 -0.33 -8.75 -1.75
CA THR A 117 -0.79 -7.64 -2.59
C THR A 117 0.01 -6.37 -2.27
N PRO A 118 0.45 -5.57 -3.27
CA PRO A 118 1.04 -4.25 -3.01
C PRO A 118 0.19 -3.42 -2.05
N GLY A 119 0.86 -2.80 -1.07
CA GLY A 119 0.23 -2.16 0.10
C GLY A 119 0.26 -3.01 1.37
N TYR A 120 0.57 -4.31 1.26
CA TYR A 120 0.61 -5.27 2.37
C TYR A 120 1.98 -5.91 2.55
N LEU A 121 2.21 -6.40 3.77
CA LEU A 121 3.47 -7.00 4.20
C LEU A 121 3.33 -8.53 4.20
N ALA A 122 4.08 -9.20 3.31
CA ALA A 122 4.25 -10.64 3.35
C ALA A 122 4.98 -11.09 4.62
N GLY A 123 4.83 -12.35 4.99
CA GLY A 123 5.50 -12.94 6.15
C GLY A 123 4.61 -13.92 6.88
N ARG A 124 5.15 -14.55 7.95
CA ARG A 124 4.44 -15.61 8.70
C ARG A 124 2.98 -15.24 8.99
N ILE A 125 2.10 -16.21 8.75
CA ILE A 125 0.70 -16.17 9.13
C ILE A 125 0.57 -16.96 10.43
N ASN A 126 0.76 -16.29 11.57
CA ASN A 126 0.68 -16.94 12.86
C ASN A 126 -0.78 -17.19 13.25
N PRO A 127 -1.05 -18.31 13.96
CA PRO A 127 -2.38 -18.54 14.52
C PRO A 127 -2.71 -17.46 15.54
N GLY A 128 -4.01 -17.14 15.67
CA GLY A 128 -4.47 -16.15 16.63
C GLY A 128 -5.53 -15.21 16.07
N ARG A 129 -5.76 -14.11 16.78
CA ARG A 129 -6.83 -13.16 16.47
C ARG A 129 -6.34 -12.10 15.48
N TRP A 130 -6.77 -12.20 14.23
CA TRP A 130 -6.51 -11.19 13.20
C TRP A 130 -7.70 -10.22 13.12
N THR A 131 -7.44 -9.01 12.62
CA THR A 131 -8.46 -7.95 12.55
C THR A 131 -8.38 -7.17 11.25
N VAL A 132 -9.41 -7.30 10.41
CA VAL A 132 -9.64 -6.38 9.30
C VAL A 132 -10.08 -5.03 9.87
N ILE A 133 -9.50 -3.95 9.36
CA ILE A 133 -9.94 -2.58 9.60
C ILE A 133 -10.60 -2.05 8.33
N GLN A 134 -11.77 -1.45 8.49
CA GLN A 134 -12.44 -0.67 7.47
C GLN A 134 -12.61 0.77 7.95
N MET A 135 -12.37 1.76 7.11
CA MET A 135 -12.53 3.17 7.47
C MET A 135 -13.52 3.85 6.51
N PRO A 136 -14.71 4.27 6.98
CA PRO A 136 -15.65 5.01 6.15
C PRO A 136 -15.06 6.38 5.76
N THR A 137 -14.98 6.66 4.47
CA THR A 137 -14.35 7.89 3.94
C THR A 137 -15.32 8.77 3.15
N THR A 138 -16.63 8.46 3.15
CA THR A 138 -17.67 9.29 2.53
C THR A 138 -18.61 9.87 3.59
N ALA A 139 -18.61 11.19 3.75
CA ALA A 139 -19.44 11.87 4.74
C ALA A 139 -20.94 11.72 4.44
N GLY A 140 -21.75 11.58 5.50
CA GLY A 140 -23.21 11.58 5.40
C GLY A 140 -23.83 10.32 4.78
N ARG A 141 -23.04 9.26 4.56
CA ARG A 141 -23.52 8.03 3.90
C ARG A 141 -23.67 6.87 4.87
N THR A 142 -24.70 6.08 4.65
CA THR A 142 -24.82 4.74 5.20
C THR A 142 -24.37 3.72 4.15
N THR A 143 -23.44 2.84 4.50
CA THR A 143 -22.91 1.83 3.57
C THR A 143 -23.00 0.44 4.17
N ASP A 144 -23.75 -0.44 3.51
CA ASP A 144 -23.75 -1.86 3.84
C ASP A 144 -22.46 -2.49 3.31
N TRP A 145 -21.86 -3.37 4.09
CA TRP A 145 -20.64 -4.03 3.68
C TRP A 145 -20.69 -5.52 4.00
N THR A 146 -20.00 -6.30 3.18
CA THR A 146 -19.72 -7.72 3.41
C THR A 146 -18.25 -7.97 3.20
N LEU A 147 -17.61 -8.65 4.15
CA LEU A 147 -16.24 -9.14 4.07
C LEU A 147 -16.28 -10.65 3.87
N LYS A 148 -15.72 -11.12 2.76
CA LYS A 148 -15.38 -12.53 2.55
C LYS A 148 -13.91 -12.72 2.85
N ILE A 149 -13.60 -13.62 3.79
CA ILE A 149 -12.25 -13.97 4.19
C ILE A 149 -12.01 -15.44 3.87
N THR A 150 -10.95 -15.74 3.12
CA THR A 150 -10.55 -17.10 2.79
C THR A 150 -9.19 -17.38 3.44
N LEU A 151 -9.13 -18.39 4.30
CA LEU A 151 -7.92 -18.87 4.95
C LEU A 151 -7.46 -20.13 4.22
N THR A 152 -6.24 -20.13 3.69
CA THR A 152 -5.70 -21.26 2.92
C THR A 152 -4.66 -22.01 3.76
N GLU A 153 -4.90 -23.31 3.97
CA GLU A 153 -3.91 -24.21 4.57
C GLU A 153 -2.79 -24.54 3.59
N GLY A 154 -1.58 -24.77 4.11
CA GLY A 154 -0.47 -25.21 3.29
C GLY A 154 0.81 -25.49 4.08
N PRO A 155 1.82 -26.07 3.41
CA PRO A 155 3.14 -26.22 4.02
C PRO A 155 3.75 -24.84 4.27
N ARG A 156 4.35 -24.65 5.45
CA ARG A 156 5.09 -23.44 5.79
C ARG A 156 6.24 -23.22 4.80
N ALA A 157 6.41 -21.98 4.36
CA ALA A 157 7.57 -21.54 3.59
C ALA A 157 8.85 -21.77 4.41
N LYS A 158 9.86 -22.38 3.78
CA LYS A 158 11.17 -22.62 4.39
C LYS A 158 11.94 -21.32 4.63
N LYS A 159 11.79 -20.36 3.71
CA LYS A 159 12.42 -19.05 3.76
C LYS A 159 11.35 -17.98 3.58
N LEU A 160 11.45 -16.93 4.40
CA LEU A 160 10.61 -15.75 4.29
C LEU A 160 11.31 -14.70 3.41
N PRO A 161 10.55 -13.80 2.77
CA PRO A 161 11.12 -12.71 2.00
C PRO A 161 11.91 -11.81 2.94
N ALA A 162 13.14 -11.50 2.53
CA ALA A 162 13.95 -10.51 3.21
C ALA A 162 13.76 -9.17 2.46
N PRO A 163 13.54 -8.06 3.18
CA PRO A 163 13.39 -6.77 2.54
C PRO A 163 14.69 -6.33 1.87
N SER A 164 14.57 -5.67 0.72
CA SER A 164 15.66 -5.01 0.02
C SER A 164 15.39 -3.51 0.00
N TYR A 165 16.09 -2.78 0.86
CA TYR A 165 15.91 -1.35 1.05
C TYR A 165 16.66 -0.54 -0.01
N ALA A 166 16.16 0.66 -0.32
CA ALA A 166 16.93 1.64 -1.09
C ALA A 166 18.28 1.93 -0.41
N ALA A 167 19.33 2.15 -1.20
CA ALA A 167 20.61 2.57 -0.64
C ALA A 167 20.48 3.87 0.15
N PRO A 168 21.16 3.97 1.30
CA PRO A 168 21.07 5.14 2.18
C PRO A 168 21.68 6.39 1.54
N GLN A 169 22.52 6.22 0.52
CA GLN A 169 23.22 7.28 -0.20
C GLN A 169 23.56 6.81 -1.61
N LEU A 170 23.43 7.71 -2.58
CA LEU A 170 23.81 7.45 -3.98
C LEU A 170 25.24 7.91 -4.29
N ASN A 171 25.59 9.13 -3.85
CA ASN A 171 26.92 9.71 -3.96
C ASN A 171 27.09 10.80 -2.88
N ASP A 172 28.29 11.36 -2.73
CA ASP A 172 28.67 12.39 -1.75
C ASP A 172 28.93 13.78 -2.39
N LYS A 173 28.46 14.00 -3.63
CA LYS A 173 28.77 15.21 -4.38
C LYS A 173 27.78 16.33 -4.04
N PRO A 174 28.25 17.51 -3.58
CA PRO A 174 27.40 18.70 -3.49
C PRO A 174 26.88 19.10 -4.87
N GLY A 175 25.61 19.49 -4.97
CA GLY A 175 25.01 19.87 -6.24
C GLY A 175 23.52 20.17 -6.14
N TRP A 176 22.94 20.58 -7.26
CA TRP A 176 21.50 20.73 -7.42
C TRP A 176 20.90 19.42 -7.92
N TYR A 177 19.93 18.89 -7.17
CA TYR A 177 19.23 17.65 -7.50
C TYR A 177 17.73 17.92 -7.70
N ARG A 178 17.18 17.41 -8.80
CA ARG A 178 15.75 17.47 -9.14
C ARG A 178 15.06 16.24 -8.55
N ILE A 179 14.45 16.42 -7.38
CA ILE A 179 13.75 15.34 -6.68
C ILE A 179 12.24 15.58 -6.73
N ALA A 180 11.45 14.58 -7.13
CA ALA A 180 10.01 14.64 -6.94
C ALA A 180 9.67 14.29 -5.47
N PRO A 181 9.07 15.21 -4.70
CA PRO A 181 8.96 15.07 -3.25
C PRO A 181 7.76 14.23 -2.78
N HIS A 182 6.89 13.82 -3.68
CA HIS A 182 5.62 13.16 -3.36
C HIS A 182 5.26 12.24 -4.52
N VAL A 183 5.44 10.93 -4.33
CA VAL A 183 5.24 9.92 -5.38
C VAL A 183 4.58 8.68 -4.79
N HIS A 184 3.48 8.27 -5.42
CA HIS A 184 2.77 7.04 -5.13
C HIS A 184 3.12 5.95 -6.14
N THR A 185 3.15 4.71 -5.67
CA THR A 185 3.37 3.52 -6.47
C THR A 185 2.11 2.65 -6.44
N VAL A 186 2.17 1.48 -7.07
CA VAL A 186 1.14 0.44 -6.88
C VAL A 186 0.96 0.01 -5.42
N HIS A 187 1.84 0.39 -4.49
CA HIS A 187 1.67 0.07 -3.08
C HIS A 187 0.61 0.92 -2.36
N SER A 188 0.15 2.04 -2.94
CA SER A 188 -1.12 2.68 -2.57
C SER A 188 -2.06 2.78 -3.76
N ASP A 189 -2.19 3.97 -4.33
CA ASP A 189 -3.14 4.42 -5.34
C ASP A 189 -2.43 4.88 -6.63
N GLY A 190 -1.11 4.80 -6.66
CA GLY A 190 -0.32 4.96 -7.87
C GLY A 190 -0.54 3.80 -8.86
N ARG A 191 -0.18 4.04 -10.11
CA ARG A 191 -0.36 3.07 -11.21
C ARG A 191 0.92 2.36 -11.65
N LEU A 192 2.07 2.89 -11.23
CA LEU A 192 3.38 2.42 -11.66
C LEU A 192 4.04 1.59 -10.57
N THR A 193 4.71 0.51 -10.98
CA THR A 193 5.59 -0.27 -10.12
C THR A 193 6.81 0.56 -9.70
N PRO A 194 7.52 0.18 -8.63
CA PRO A 194 8.78 0.83 -8.24
C PRO A 194 9.77 1.01 -9.41
N ALA A 195 9.99 -0.02 -10.23
CA ALA A 195 10.87 0.07 -11.40
C ALA A 195 10.38 1.08 -12.45
N GLU A 196 9.08 1.10 -12.74
CA GLU A 196 8.48 2.03 -13.71
C GLU A 196 8.52 3.48 -13.21
N VAL A 197 8.38 3.70 -11.90
CA VAL A 197 8.55 5.03 -11.29
C VAL A 197 9.97 5.55 -11.49
N ILE A 198 10.99 4.72 -11.26
CA ILE A 198 12.40 5.11 -11.51
C ILE A 198 12.60 5.43 -13.00
N ALA A 199 12.12 4.55 -13.89
CA ALA A 199 12.27 4.74 -15.33
C ALA A 199 11.59 6.05 -15.81
N LEU A 200 10.37 6.33 -15.35
CA LEU A 200 9.65 7.56 -15.67
C LEU A 200 10.36 8.80 -15.10
N GLY A 201 10.87 8.70 -13.87
CA GLY A 201 11.62 9.78 -13.24
C GLY A 201 12.87 10.16 -14.04
N LYS A 202 13.68 9.15 -14.42
CA LYS A 202 14.85 9.35 -15.29
C LYS A 202 14.47 9.95 -16.64
N ALA A 203 13.42 9.42 -17.28
CA ALA A 203 12.92 9.95 -18.56
C ALA A 203 12.41 11.39 -18.45
N SER A 204 11.99 11.82 -17.26
CA SER A 204 11.56 13.18 -16.94
C SER A 204 12.70 14.11 -16.51
N GLY A 205 13.95 13.63 -16.49
CA GLY A 205 15.12 14.40 -16.06
C GLY A 205 15.21 14.63 -14.55
N LEU A 206 14.58 13.78 -13.75
CA LEU A 206 14.73 13.78 -12.29
C LEU A 206 16.00 13.02 -11.89
N ASP A 207 16.60 13.45 -10.78
CA ASP A 207 17.73 12.78 -10.13
C ASP A 207 17.25 11.82 -9.02
N GLY A 208 15.96 11.85 -8.68
CA GLY A 208 15.38 10.98 -7.67
C GLY A 208 13.94 11.31 -7.28
N ILE A 209 13.42 10.55 -6.33
CA ILE A 209 12.07 10.68 -5.76
C ILE A 209 12.06 10.47 -4.25
N VAL A 210 11.00 10.95 -3.60
CA VAL A 210 10.60 10.48 -2.28
C VAL A 210 9.40 9.53 -2.43
N SER A 211 9.53 8.31 -1.92
CA SER A 211 8.47 7.30 -1.94
C SER A 211 7.46 7.61 -0.84
N THR A 212 6.23 7.97 -1.18
CA THR A 212 5.23 8.45 -0.21
C THR A 212 3.88 7.75 -0.38
N ASP A 213 3.88 6.43 -0.57
CA ASP A 213 2.64 5.64 -0.57
C ASP A 213 1.82 5.86 0.71
N HIS A 214 0.50 5.82 0.58
CA HIS A 214 -0.41 6.13 1.68
C HIS A 214 -0.37 5.08 2.80
N ASN A 215 0.01 5.52 4.01
CA ASN A 215 -0.15 4.80 5.28
C ASN A 215 0.51 3.40 5.38
N THR A 216 1.33 3.02 4.40
CA THR A 216 2.00 1.71 4.31
C THR A 216 3.48 1.89 4.01
N THR A 217 4.31 1.03 4.59
CA THR A 217 5.76 0.98 4.30
C THR A 217 6.11 -0.10 3.28
N SER A 218 5.11 -0.76 2.69
CA SER A 218 5.35 -1.95 1.85
C SER A 218 6.28 -1.68 0.65
N ALA A 219 6.18 -0.53 -0.03
CA ALA A 219 7.11 -0.17 -1.10
C ALA A 219 8.57 -0.07 -0.62
N LEU A 220 8.77 0.39 0.62
CA LEU A 220 10.11 0.57 1.19
C LEU A 220 10.90 -0.74 1.29
N LEU A 221 10.19 -1.88 1.34
CA LEU A 221 10.80 -3.20 1.41
C LEU A 221 11.34 -3.70 0.06
N HIS A 222 11.06 -3.00 -1.04
CA HIS A 222 11.34 -3.47 -2.39
C HIS A 222 12.21 -2.52 -3.23
N TRP A 223 12.45 -1.28 -2.80
CA TRP A 223 13.25 -0.32 -3.58
C TRP A 223 14.66 -0.79 -3.90
N GLY A 224 15.28 -1.59 -3.04
CA GLY A 224 16.61 -2.17 -3.28
C GLY A 224 16.60 -3.27 -4.35
N GLU A 225 15.45 -3.87 -4.68
CA GLU A 225 15.33 -4.87 -5.76
C GLU A 225 15.46 -4.23 -7.15
N VAL A 226 15.06 -2.96 -7.25
CA VAL A 226 15.00 -2.18 -8.50
C VAL A 226 15.98 -1.02 -8.51
N GLN A 227 16.97 -1.05 -7.62
CA GLN A 227 17.86 0.09 -7.42
C GLN A 227 18.65 0.44 -8.68
N ASP A 228 18.72 1.74 -8.95
CA ASP A 228 19.52 2.34 -10.01
C ASP A 228 20.64 3.19 -9.38
N LEU A 229 21.88 3.05 -9.88
CA LEU A 229 23.06 3.73 -9.32
C LEU A 229 23.13 5.23 -9.64
N GLU A 230 22.21 5.73 -10.46
CA GLU A 230 22.12 7.13 -10.87
C GLU A 230 20.80 7.80 -10.42
N PHE A 231 19.93 7.09 -9.70
CA PHE A 231 18.63 7.61 -9.28
C PHE A 231 18.37 7.40 -7.80
N LEU A 232 18.20 8.49 -7.05
CA LEU A 232 18.00 8.44 -5.61
C LEU A 232 16.55 8.12 -5.26
N VAL A 233 16.33 7.13 -4.40
CA VAL A 233 15.04 6.91 -3.73
C VAL A 233 15.18 7.25 -2.25
N ILE A 234 14.42 8.25 -1.80
CA ILE A 234 14.32 8.59 -0.38
C ILE A 234 13.08 7.88 0.20
N ASN A 235 13.29 7.07 1.24
CA ASN A 235 12.19 6.42 1.95
C ASN A 235 11.25 7.46 2.56
N GLY A 236 9.95 7.26 2.44
CA GLY A 236 8.95 8.09 3.06
C GLY A 236 7.62 7.38 3.21
N VAL A 237 6.63 8.13 3.68
CA VAL A 237 5.23 7.73 3.71
C VAL A 237 4.39 8.98 3.69
N GLU A 238 3.24 8.93 3.03
CA GLU A 238 2.19 9.92 3.24
C GLU A 238 1.26 9.41 4.34
N VAL A 239 1.17 10.15 5.44
CA VAL A 239 0.19 9.89 6.49
C VAL A 239 -1.10 10.59 6.11
N THR A 240 -2.09 9.81 5.70
CA THR A 240 -3.41 10.30 5.29
C THR A 240 -4.45 9.93 6.33
N TYR A 241 -5.12 10.94 6.87
CA TYR A 241 -6.14 10.81 7.91
C TYR A 241 -7.31 11.74 7.58
N GLY A 242 -8.39 11.68 8.38
CA GLY A 242 -9.68 12.25 7.98
C GLY A 242 -9.73 13.74 7.69
N GLN A 243 -8.76 14.51 8.18
CA GLN A 243 -8.75 15.95 8.02
C GLN A 243 -7.51 16.47 7.29
N GLY A 244 -6.72 15.60 6.66
CA GLY A 244 -5.59 16.01 5.85
C GLY A 244 -4.53 14.95 5.70
N HIS A 245 -3.38 15.41 5.23
CA HIS A 245 -2.24 14.58 4.90
C HIS A 245 -0.92 15.30 5.14
N TRP A 246 0.12 14.55 5.44
CA TRP A 246 1.48 15.06 5.55
C TRP A 246 2.48 13.95 5.27
N ASN A 247 3.62 14.34 4.70
CA ASN A 247 4.67 13.41 4.31
C ASN A 247 5.78 13.35 5.37
N ILE A 248 6.38 12.17 5.47
CA ILE A 248 7.63 11.95 6.17
C ILE A 248 8.70 11.61 5.15
N PHE A 249 9.81 12.34 5.15
CA PHE A 249 10.97 12.03 4.32
C PHE A 249 12.08 11.40 5.17
N GLY A 250 12.80 10.44 4.59
CA GLY A 250 13.83 9.66 5.27
C GLY A 250 13.26 8.78 6.38
N LEU A 251 12.08 8.20 6.18
CA LEU A 251 11.45 7.30 7.16
C LEU A 251 12.30 6.03 7.36
N ASP A 252 12.55 5.66 8.61
CA ASP A 252 13.03 4.32 8.98
C ASP A 252 12.03 3.27 8.44
N PRO A 253 12.44 2.38 7.53
CA PRO A 253 11.51 1.44 6.89
C PRO A 253 10.89 0.42 7.87
N HIS A 254 11.42 0.30 9.09
CA HIS A 254 10.83 -0.50 10.16
C HIS A 254 9.77 0.25 10.98
N ALA A 255 9.64 1.56 10.81
CA ALA A 255 8.70 2.39 11.54
C ALA A 255 7.37 2.52 10.80
N TRP A 256 6.32 1.91 11.35
CA TRP A 256 4.95 2.22 10.94
C TRP A 256 4.38 3.38 11.75
N ILE A 257 3.74 4.33 11.05
CA ILE A 257 3.14 5.52 11.63
C ILE A 257 1.63 5.36 11.61
N ASP A 258 1.02 5.42 12.80
CA ASP A 258 -0.41 5.16 12.95
C ASP A 258 -1.23 6.37 12.46
N PHE A 259 -1.94 6.18 11.35
CA PHE A 259 -2.77 7.21 10.72
C PHE A 259 -4.15 7.36 11.35
N ARG A 260 -4.51 6.54 12.35
CA ARG A 260 -5.81 6.58 13.04
C ARG A 260 -5.86 7.72 14.06
N ILE A 261 -5.71 8.93 13.55
CA ILE A 261 -5.65 10.20 14.28
C ILE A 261 -6.73 11.16 13.79
N HIS A 262 -7.14 12.05 14.68
CA HIS A 262 -7.96 13.21 14.34
C HIS A 262 -7.33 14.47 14.94
N HIS A 263 -7.46 15.63 14.28
CA HIS A 263 -6.89 16.87 14.81
C HIS A 263 -7.51 17.32 16.15
N ASN A 264 -8.73 16.89 16.48
CA ASN A 264 -9.39 17.20 17.74
C ASN A 264 -8.92 16.29 18.89
N ASP A 265 -8.36 15.12 18.59
CA ASP A 265 -7.60 14.29 19.54
C ASP A 265 -6.13 14.75 19.56
N THR A 266 -5.92 15.90 20.20
CA THR A 266 -4.60 16.54 20.24
C THR A 266 -3.52 15.67 20.87
N LEU A 267 -3.88 14.77 21.80
CA LEU A 267 -2.94 13.86 22.45
C LEU A 267 -2.46 12.79 21.48
N ARG A 268 -3.37 12.07 20.80
CA ARG A 268 -2.97 11.08 19.79
C ARG A 268 -2.23 11.73 18.62
N TYR A 269 -2.71 12.87 18.14
CA TYR A 269 -2.07 13.60 17.05
C TYR A 269 -0.62 13.98 17.41
N ARG A 270 -0.39 14.60 18.57
CA ARG A 270 0.95 14.96 19.03
C ARG A 270 1.86 13.75 19.20
N LYS A 271 1.33 12.62 19.69
CA LYS A 271 2.08 11.39 19.86
C LYS A 271 2.58 10.85 18.53
N VAL A 272 1.70 10.78 17.52
CA VAL A 272 2.04 10.30 16.17
C VAL A 272 3.03 11.25 15.48
N VAL A 273 2.84 12.57 15.60
CA VAL A 273 3.80 13.55 15.07
C VAL A 273 5.17 13.40 15.74
N ALA A 274 5.23 13.19 17.06
CA ALA A 274 6.49 12.96 17.75
C ALA A 274 7.18 11.66 17.30
N LYS A 275 6.41 10.57 17.11
CA LYS A 275 6.92 9.32 16.54
C LYS A 275 7.46 9.53 15.13
N ALA A 276 6.73 10.23 14.28
CA ALA A 276 7.16 10.56 12.92
C ALA A 276 8.45 11.39 12.89
N ARG A 277 8.60 12.39 13.78
CA ARG A 277 9.84 13.18 13.90
C ARG A 277 11.03 12.35 14.37
N LYS A 278 10.79 11.32 15.18
CA LYS A 278 11.84 10.41 15.65
C LYS A 278 12.25 9.41 14.57
N ALA A 279 11.28 8.91 13.80
CA ALA A 279 11.49 7.88 12.79
C ALA A 279 11.91 8.44 11.42
N GLY A 280 11.56 9.70 11.12
CA GLY A 280 11.88 10.39 9.88
C GLY A 280 12.93 11.47 10.05
N ARG A 281 13.37 12.04 8.93
CA ARG A 281 14.33 13.15 8.88
C ARG A 281 13.65 14.51 8.71
N LEU A 282 12.54 14.54 7.97
CA LEU A 282 11.77 15.75 7.70
C LEU A 282 10.27 15.43 7.66
N LEU A 283 9.45 16.30 8.26
CA LEU A 283 8.00 16.27 8.12
C LEU A 283 7.57 17.45 7.24
N VAL A 284 6.77 17.16 6.22
CA VAL A 284 6.31 18.14 5.24
C VAL A 284 4.78 18.16 5.26
N ALA A 285 4.19 19.30 5.57
CA ALA A 285 2.75 19.47 5.42
C ALA A 285 2.40 19.48 3.93
N THR A 286 1.49 18.60 3.52
CA THR A 286 1.04 18.54 2.14
C THR A 286 -0.22 19.43 2.02
N PRO A 287 -0.23 20.47 1.17
CA PRO A 287 -1.45 21.23 0.94
C PRO A 287 -2.52 20.31 0.34
N PRO A 288 -3.82 20.55 0.59
CA PRO A 288 -4.85 19.84 -0.16
C PRO A 288 -4.62 20.11 -1.65
N THR A 289 -4.57 19.05 -2.46
CA THR A 289 -4.57 19.24 -3.92
C THR A 289 -5.85 19.97 -4.28
N THR A 290 -5.74 21.06 -5.04
CA THR A 290 -6.88 21.80 -5.58
C THR A 290 -7.70 20.99 -6.60
N SER A 291 -7.30 19.74 -6.89
CA SER A 291 -8.06 18.80 -7.69
C SER A 291 -8.87 17.85 -6.82
N THR A 292 -10.15 17.77 -7.14
CA THR A 292 -11.19 16.83 -6.71
C THR A 292 -10.89 15.35 -7.03
N SER A 293 -9.62 14.94 -7.09
CA SER A 293 -9.21 13.61 -7.55
C SER A 293 -8.94 12.57 -6.45
N CYS A 294 -9.01 12.92 -5.17
CA CYS A 294 -8.90 11.94 -4.07
C CYS A 294 -10.25 11.32 -3.65
N THR A 295 -11.19 11.23 -4.58
CA THR A 295 -12.43 10.48 -4.45
C THR A 295 -12.79 9.87 -5.79
N THR A 296 -12.56 8.58 -5.94
CA THR A 296 -13.28 7.73 -6.90
C THR A 296 -13.78 6.51 -6.17
#